data_AF-A0A5R9IQD8-F1
#
_entry.id   AF-A0A5R9IQD8-F1
#
_cell.length_a   1.000
_cell.length_b   1.000
_cell.length_c   1.000
_cell.angle_alpha   90.00
_cell.angle_beta   90.00
_cell.angle_gamma   90.00
#
_symmetry.space_group_name_H-M   'P 1'
#
loop_
_entity.id
_entity.type
_entity.pdbx_description
1 polymer ?
#
loop_
_entity_poly.entity_id
_entity_poly.type
_entity_poly.pdbx_seq_one_letter_code
_entity_poly.pdbx_strand_id
1 'polypeptide(L)'
;MKTLALRIYDTYEYVFNSDKSPLRHIPDPVSRFYIMTILAAMWSFTIAVYLGNIIYFGISLAAHSIVLLMFFFTMAVFYDAKRNQSSWLINLRRQK
;
A
#
# COMPACT_ATOMS: atom_id res chain seq x y z
N MET A 1 -13.34 -15.10 -1.57
CA MET A 1 -13.05 -13.67 -1.30
C MET A 1 -12.21 -13.44 -0.05
N LYS A 2 -12.54 -14.04 1.12
CA LYS A 2 -11.80 -13.83 2.37
C LYS A 2 -10.30 -14.18 2.30
N THR A 3 -9.98 -15.30 1.65
CA THR A 3 -8.59 -15.74 1.43
C THR A 3 -7.79 -14.80 0.53
N LEU A 4 -8.46 -14.08 -0.39
CA LEU A 4 -7.81 -13.09 -1.25
C LEU A 4 -7.35 -11.88 -0.42
N ALA A 5 -8.21 -11.37 0.47
CA ALA A 5 -7.85 -10.25 1.36
C ALA A 5 -6.65 -10.61 2.26
N LEU A 6 -6.60 -11.83 2.79
CA LEU A 6 -5.44 -12.31 3.56
C LEU A 6 -4.16 -12.38 2.71
N ARG A 7 -4.24 -12.86 1.47
CA ARG A 7 -3.08 -12.89 0.56
C ARG A 7 -2.60 -11.48 0.21
N ILE A 8 -3.52 -10.56 -0.07
CA ILE A 8 -3.20 -9.14 -0.33
C ILE A 8 -2.52 -8.53 0.91
N TYR A 9 -3.02 -8.81 2.11
CA TYR A 9 -2.40 -8.36 3.35
C TYR A 9 -1.00 -8.96 3.56
N ASP A 10 -0.82 -10.27 3.35
CA ASP A 10 0.49 -10.94 3.46
C ASP A 10 1.49 -10.34 2.45
N THR A 11 1.06 -10.07 1.20
CA THR A 11 1.88 -9.41 0.17
C THR A 11 2.18 -7.96 0.53
N TYR A 12 1.19 -7.22 1.01
CA TYR A 12 1.36 -5.86 1.49
C TYR A 12 2.41 -5.79 2.60
N GLU A 13 2.28 -6.66 3.60
CA GLU A 13 3.25 -6.77 4.69
C GLU A 13 4.63 -7.13 4.13
N TYR A 14 4.74 -8.02 3.14
CA TYR A 14 6.03 -8.32 2.53
C TYR A 14 6.69 -7.12 1.83
N VAL A 15 5.91 -6.34 1.07
CA VAL A 15 6.41 -5.18 0.30
C VAL A 15 6.79 -4.01 1.21
N PHE A 16 5.95 -3.71 2.20
CA PHE A 16 6.11 -2.54 3.08
C PHE A 16 6.84 -2.83 4.39
N ASN A 17 7.14 -4.10 4.71
CA ASN A 17 7.97 -4.43 5.87
C ASN A 17 9.43 -4.04 5.59
N SER A 18 9.98 -3.26 6.52
CA SER A 18 11.35 -2.76 6.51
C SER A 18 12.40 -3.87 6.35
N ASP A 19 12.14 -5.06 6.86
CA ASP A 19 13.13 -6.13 6.93
C ASP A 19 13.09 -7.06 5.71
N LYS A 20 11.96 -7.04 4.98
CA LYS A 20 11.67 -7.96 3.87
C LYS A 20 11.66 -7.27 2.51
N SER A 21 11.39 -5.97 2.47
CA SER A 21 11.31 -5.19 1.24
C SER A 21 12.65 -5.24 0.46
N PRO A 22 12.63 -5.20 -0.88
CA PRO A 22 13.85 -5.02 -1.68
C PRO A 22 14.66 -3.77 -1.26
N LEU A 23 13.98 -2.76 -0.71
CA LEU A 23 14.57 -1.53 -0.19
C LEU A 23 15.18 -1.66 1.21
N ARG A 24 15.21 -2.87 1.80
CA ARG A 24 15.73 -3.12 3.17
C ARG A 24 17.19 -2.70 3.38
N HIS A 25 17.99 -2.65 2.32
CA HIS A 25 19.41 -2.30 2.40
C HIS A 25 19.65 -0.81 2.68
N ILE A 26 18.62 0.03 2.54
CA ILE A 26 18.69 1.46 2.87
C ILE A 26 18.46 1.61 4.38
N PRO A 27 19.39 2.17 5.17
CA PRO A 27 19.27 2.14 6.64
C PRO A 27 18.09 2.94 7.20
N ASP A 28 17.70 4.03 6.53
CA ASP A 28 16.66 4.93 7.03
C ASP A 28 15.24 4.54 6.53
N PRO A 29 14.27 4.26 7.42
CA PRO A 29 12.90 3.91 7.03
C PRO A 29 12.14 5.06 6.35
N VAL A 30 12.45 6.32 6.69
CA VAL A 30 11.77 7.49 6.09
C VAL A 30 12.13 7.58 4.60
N SER A 31 13.41 7.40 4.28
CA SER A 31 13.91 7.35 2.90
C SER A 31 13.22 6.27 2.07
N ARG A 32 12.93 5.10 2.64
CA ARG A 32 12.23 4.00 1.92
C ARG A 32 10.80 4.40 1.55
N PHE A 33 10.07 4.99 2.48
CA PHE A 33 8.72 5.49 2.21
C PHE A 33 8.73 6.63 1.18
N TYR A 34 9.73 7.51 1.27
CA TYR A 34 9.90 8.62 0.34
C TYR A 34 10.15 8.16 -1.10
N ILE A 35 11.01 7.14 -1.29
CA ILE A 35 11.27 6.54 -2.61
C ILE A 35 9.99 5.96 -3.21
N MET A 36 9.21 5.22 -2.41
CA MET A 36 7.92 4.66 -2.85
C MET A 36 6.92 5.77 -3.25
N THR A 37 6.92 6.89 -2.51
CA THR A 37 6.06 8.05 -2.78
C THR A 37 6.46 8.76 -4.07
N ILE A 38 7.77 8.97 -4.30
CA ILE A 38 8.29 9.55 -5.55
C ILE A 38 7.88 8.67 -6.73
N LEU A 39 8.05 7.36 -6.62
CA LEU A 39 7.69 6.45 -7.71
C LEU A 39 6.20 6.57 -8.05
N ALA A 40 5.32 6.60 -7.06
CA ALA A 40 3.88 6.82 -7.27
C ALA A 40 3.57 8.18 -7.93
N ALA A 41 4.26 9.23 -7.52
CA ALA A 41 4.13 10.56 -8.12
C ALA A 41 4.63 10.59 -9.58
N MET A 42 5.73 9.91 -9.89
CA MET A 42 6.28 9.80 -11.24
C MET A 42 5.33 9.09 -12.21
N TRP A 43 4.64 8.04 -11.74
CA TRP A 43 3.61 7.36 -12.52
C TRP A 43 2.42 8.28 -12.80
N SER A 44 1.94 9.01 -11.78
CA SER A 44 0.85 9.99 -11.93
C SER A 44 1.22 11.11 -12.92
N PHE A 45 2.48 11.57 -12.88
CA PHE A 45 3.00 12.58 -13.79
C PHE A 45 3.11 12.05 -15.23
N THR A 46 3.60 10.82 -15.42
CA THR A 46 3.67 10.19 -16.75
C THR A 46 2.30 10.10 -17.41
N ILE A 47 1.27 9.71 -16.65
CA ILE A 47 -0.12 9.64 -17.14
C ILE A 47 -0.62 11.03 -17.56
N ALA A 48 -0.29 12.07 -16.78
CA ALA A 48 -0.66 13.43 -17.12
C ALA A 48 0.03 13.97 -18.38
N VAL A 49 1.33 13.71 -18.53
CA VAL A 49 2.08 14.08 -19.74
C VAL A 49 1.50 13.36 -20.96
N TYR A 50 1.19 12.07 -20.82
CA TYR A 50 0.55 11.28 -21.88
C TYR A 50 -0.80 11.87 -22.32
N LEU A 51 -1.62 12.33 -21.38
CA LEU A 51 -2.90 12.98 -21.67
C LEU A 51 -2.75 14.45 -22.11
N GLY A 52 -1.58 15.06 -21.94
CA GLY A 52 -1.27 16.43 -22.37
C GLY A 52 -2.05 17.52 -21.63
N ASN A 53 -2.65 17.23 -20.47
CA ASN A 53 -3.54 18.19 -19.78
C ASN A 53 -3.34 18.20 -18.25
N ILE A 54 -2.98 19.38 -17.73
CA ILE A 54 -2.67 19.61 -16.32
C ILE A 54 -3.89 19.50 -15.38
N ILE A 55 -5.10 19.72 -15.89
CA ILE A 55 -6.32 19.53 -15.09
C ILE A 55 -6.53 18.02 -14.84
N TYR A 56 -6.30 17.18 -15.85
CA TYR A 56 -6.36 15.73 -15.69
C TYR A 56 -5.26 15.20 -14.77
N PHE A 57 -4.08 15.85 -14.74
CA PHE A 57 -3.07 15.54 -13.73
C PHE A 57 -3.60 15.72 -12.31
N GLY A 58 -4.20 16.88 -12.02
CA GLY A 58 -4.76 17.19 -10.70
C GLY A 58 -5.84 16.19 -10.28
N ILE A 59 -6.75 15.86 -11.19
CA ILE A 59 -7.80 14.86 -10.95
C ILE A 59 -7.19 13.47 -10.73
N SER A 60 -6.23 13.05 -11.55
CA SER A 60 -5.55 11.76 -11.43
C SER A 60 -4.81 11.62 -10.11
N LEU A 61 -4.10 12.67 -9.67
CA LEU A 61 -3.37 12.70 -8.40
C LEU A 61 -4.34 12.60 -7.21
N ALA A 62 -5.45 13.35 -7.25
CA ALA A 62 -6.48 13.28 -6.21
C ALA A 62 -7.13 11.89 -6.15
N ALA A 63 -7.53 11.33 -7.29
CA ALA A 63 -8.13 10.00 -7.37
C ALA A 63 -7.16 8.92 -6.87
N HIS A 64 -5.89 8.95 -7.28
CA HIS A 64 -4.86 8.04 -6.77
C HIS A 64 -4.70 8.14 -5.25
N SER A 65 -4.65 9.36 -4.72
CA SER A 65 -4.46 9.58 -3.28
C SER A 65 -5.61 9.01 -2.46
N ILE A 66 -6.85 9.14 -2.93
CA ILE A 66 -8.04 8.56 -2.28
C ILE A 66 -7.98 7.04 -2.29
N VAL A 67 -7.65 6.43 -3.44
CA VAL A 67 -7.54 4.96 -3.56
C VAL A 67 -6.46 4.43 -2.63
N LEU A 68 -5.29 5.08 -2.60
CA LEU A 68 -4.21 4.72 -1.68
C LEU A 68 -4.65 4.83 -0.22
N LEU A 69 -5.31 5.94 0.16
CA LEU A 69 -5.80 6.13 1.52
C LEU A 69 -6.74 5.00 1.94
N MET A 70 -7.73 4.65 1.12
CA MET A 70 -8.66 3.56 1.44
C MET A 70 -7.96 2.19 1.53
N PHE A 71 -7.00 1.95 0.64
CA PHE A 71 -6.21 0.73 0.64
C PHE A 71 -5.37 0.60 1.92
N PHE A 72 -4.58 1.64 2.25
CA PHE A 72 -3.75 1.65 3.45
C PHE A 72 -4.60 1.59 4.73
N PHE A 73 -5.75 2.26 4.76
CA PHE A 73 -6.69 2.17 5.88
C PHE A 73 -7.16 0.72 6.10
N THR A 74 -7.52 0.02 5.01
CA THR A 74 -7.93 -1.39 5.09
C THR A 74 -6.79 -2.27 5.60
N MET A 75 -5.57 -2.08 5.09
CA MET A 75 -4.40 -2.84 5.57
C MET A 75 -4.06 -2.52 7.04
N ALA A 76 -4.29 -1.29 7.49
CA ALA A 76 -4.11 -0.90 8.88
C ALA A 76 -5.07 -1.66 9.81
N VAL A 77 -6.32 -1.88 9.41
CA VAL A 77 -7.27 -2.71 10.17
C VAL A 77 -6.76 -4.14 10.33
N PHE A 78 -6.24 -4.76 9.26
CA PHE A 78 -5.64 -6.11 9.36
C PHE A 78 -4.37 -6.12 10.22
N TYR A 79 -3.55 -5.07 10.13
CA TYR A 79 -2.35 -4.92 10.95
C TYR A 79 -2.67 -4.79 12.43
N ASP A 80 -3.64 -3.95 12.78
CA ASP A 80 -4.11 -3.81 14.15
C ASP A 80 -4.70 -5.14 14.67
N ALA A 81 -5.48 -5.83 13.84
CA ALA A 81 -6.03 -7.13 14.18
C ALA A 81 -4.95 -8.20 14.44
N LYS A 82 -3.86 -8.17 13.66
CA LYS A 82 -2.71 -9.05 13.85
C LYS A 82 -1.98 -8.72 15.16
N ARG A 83 -1.78 -7.44 15.47
CA ARG A 83 -1.14 -6.97 16.70
C ARG A 83 -1.95 -7.37 17.94
N ASN A 84 -3.27 -7.25 17.87
CA ASN A 84 -4.19 -7.51 18.97
C ASN A 84 -4.67 -8.98 19.06
N GLN A 85 -4.15 -9.88 18.20
CA GLN A 85 -4.54 -11.29 18.14
C GLN A 85 -6.06 -11.51 18.06
N SER A 86 -6.73 -10.71 17.23
CA SER A 86 -8.19 -10.72 17.14
C SER A 86 -8.74 -12.09 16.73
N SER A 87 -9.79 -12.54 17.43
CA SER A 87 -10.40 -13.86 17.23
C SER A 87 -10.86 -14.11 15.79
N TRP A 88 -11.44 -13.10 15.13
CA TRP A 88 -11.86 -13.21 13.73
C TRP A 88 -10.68 -13.46 12.79
N LEU A 89 -9.53 -12.79 12.98
CA LEU A 89 -8.37 -12.94 12.11
C LEU A 89 -7.76 -14.35 12.25
N ILE A 90 -7.68 -14.85 13.49
CA ILE A 90 -7.21 -16.22 13.77
C ILE A 90 -8.12 -17.25 13.10
N ASN A 91 -9.43 -17.09 13.25
CA ASN A 91 -10.41 -17.95 12.59
C ASN A 91 -10.31 -17.87 11.07
N LEU A 92 -10.08 -16.68 10.52
CA LEU A 92 -9.89 -16.47 9.09
C LEU A 92 -8.65 -17.19 8.57
N ARG A 93 -7.55 -17.16 9.34
CA ARG A 93 -6.31 -17.86 9.01
C ARG A 93 -6.45 -19.38 9.14
N ARG A 94 -7.29 -19.88 10.06
CA ARG A 94 -7.60 -21.32 10.20
C ARG A 94 -8.40 -21.88 9.03
N GLN A 95 -9.14 -21.04 8.32
CA GLN A 95 -9.90 -21.42 7.11
C GLN A 95 -9.08 -21.39 5.81
N LYS A 96 -7.79 -21.02 5.89
CA LYS A 96 -6.86 -20.97 4.75
C LYS A 96 -6.35 -22.35 4.41
#